data_AF-A0A2U3LNG5-F1
#
_entry.id   AF-A0A2U3LNG5-F1
#
_cell.length_a   1.000
_cell.length_b   1.000
_cell.length_c   1.000
_cell.angle_alpha   90.00
_cell.angle_beta   90.00
_cell.angle_gamma   90.00
#
_symmetry.space_group_name_H-M   'P 1'
#
loop_
_entity.id
_entity.type
_entity.pdbx_description
1 polymer ?
#
loop_
_entity_poly.entity_id
_entity_poly.type
_entity_poly.pdbx_seq_one_letter_code
_entity_poly.pdbx_strand_id
1 'polypeptide(L)' 'MSKEQIFDICYRLIDELTVLKGFIQLNKMNSKIDHSILISQEVEILEKTINELVEQLLMID' A
#
# COMPACT_ATOMS: atom_id res chain seq x y z
N MET A 1 -4.71 -21.72 1.68
CA MET A 1 -3.60 -20.76 1.97
C MET A 1 -3.09 -20.96 3.38
N SER A 2 -1.79 -20.78 3.65
CA SER A 2 -1.32 -20.75 5.05
C SER A 2 -1.61 -19.37 5.65
N LYS A 3 -1.86 -19.31 6.96
CA LYS A 3 -2.00 -18.04 7.68
C LYS A 3 -0.77 -17.13 7.50
N GLU A 4 0.41 -17.72 7.31
CA GLU A 4 1.66 -17.00 7.08
C GLU A 4 1.60 -16.18 5.79
N GLN A 5 1.07 -16.72 4.69
CA GLN A 5 0.94 -15.97 3.42
C GLN A 5 0.01 -14.77 3.56
N ILE A 6 -1.10 -14.91 4.31
CA ILE A 6 -1.98 -13.76 4.64
C ILE A 6 -1.19 -12.70 5.41
N PHE A 7 -0.44 -13.12 6.43
CA PHE A 7 0.30 -12.20 7.26
C PHE A 7 1.39 -11.47 6.47
N ASP A 8 2.10 -12.15 5.58
CA ASP A 8 3.12 -11.52 4.73
C ASP A 8 2.52 -10.41 3.85
N ILE A 9 1.35 -10.63 3.26
CA ILE A 9 0.66 -9.60 2.46
C ILE A 9 0.19 -8.46 3.35
N CYS A 10 -0.35 -8.76 4.54
CA CYS A 10 -0.75 -7.74 5.50
C CYS A 10 0.45 -6.89 5.98
N TYR A 11 1.62 -7.49 6.21
CA TYR A 11 2.83 -6.74 6.57
C TYR A 11 3.28 -5.83 5.42
N ARG A 12 3.28 -6.33 4.18
CA ARG A 12 3.56 -5.50 2.99
C ARG A 12 2.61 -4.31 2.88
N LEU A 13 1.32 -4.51 3.12
CA LEU A 13 0.33 -3.42 3.11
C LEU A 13 0.62 -2.34 4.16
N ILE A 14 1.11 -2.74 5.34
CA ILE A 14 1.50 -1.79 6.40
C ILE A 14 2.72 -0.98 5.97
N ASP A 15 3.69 -1.61 5.33
CA ASP A 15 4.89 -0.94 4.81
C ASP A 15 4.51 0.06 3.69
N GLU A 16 3.71 -0.37 2.71
CA GLU A 16 3.21 0.48 1.62
C GLU A 16 2.42 1.69 2.18
N LEU A 17 1.57 1.47 3.19
CA LEU A 17 0.85 2.55 3.87
C LEU A 17 1.78 3.53 4.57
N THR A 18 2.90 3.05 5.12
CA THR A 18 3.90 3.88 5.79
C THR A 18 4.63 4.78 4.80
N VAL A 19 4.98 4.23 3.62
CA VAL A 19 5.58 4.98 2.51
C VAL A 19 4.64 6.08 2.01
N LEU A 20 3.37 5.74 1.75
CA LEU A 20 2.34 6.70 1.33
C LEU A 20 2.19 7.84 2.35
N LYS A 21 2.13 7.52 3.65
CA LYS A 21 2.07 8.54 4.71
C LYS A 21 3.28 9.47 4.67
N GLY A 22 4.49 8.93 4.42
CA GLY A 22 5.71 9.72 4.26
C GLY A 22 5.59 10.73 3.10
N PHE A 23 5.17 10.29 1.92
CA PHE A 23 4.99 11.20 0.78
C PHE A 23 3.91 12.25 1.01
N ILE A 24 2.79 11.91 1.65
CA ILE A 24 1.75 12.88 2.00
C ILE A 24 2.30 13.93 2.96
N GLN A 25 3.11 13.54 3.95
CA GLN A 25 3.75 14.47 4.87
C GLN A 25 4.75 15.39 4.15
N LEU A 26 5.58 14.83 3.27
CA LEU A 26 6.53 15.61 2.46
C LEU A 26 5.80 16.63 1.58
N ASN A 27 4.71 16.22 0.93
CA ASN A 27 3.88 17.12 0.11
C ASN A 27 3.28 18.27 0.91
N LYS A 28 2.92 18.03 2.18
CA LYS A 28 2.43 19.07 3.10
C LYS A 28 3.52 20.00 3.61
N MET A 29 4.74 19.49 3.80
CA MET A 29 5.87 20.27 4.35
C MET A 29 6.60 21.08 3.28
N ASN A 30 6.62 20.61 2.02
CA ASN A 30 7.47 21.17 0.98
C ASN A 30 6.69 21.42 -0.31
N SER A 31 6.01 22.57 -0.38
CA SER A 31 5.16 22.95 -1.52
C SER A 31 5.92 23.26 -2.82
N LYS A 32 7.26 23.19 -2.82
CA LYS A 32 8.09 23.44 -4.00
C LYS A 32 8.23 22.23 -4.91
N ILE A 33 8.04 21.02 -4.38
CA ILE A 33 8.10 19.77 -5.13
C ILE A 33 6.71 19.17 -5.07
N ASP A 34 6.10 18.99 -6.24
CA ASP A 34 4.83 18.30 -6.35
C ASP A 34 5.05 16.79 -6.21
N HIS A 35 4.61 16.23 -5.09
CA HIS A 35 4.68 14.80 -4.82
C HIS A 35 3.38 14.07 -5.18
N SER A 36 2.39 14.75 -5.77
CA SER A 36 1.08 14.15 -6.12
C SER A 36 1.21 12.92 -7.02
N ILE A 37 2.14 12.94 -7.97
CA ILE A 37 2.40 11.81 -8.87
C ILE A 37 2.88 10.58 -8.09
N LEU A 38 3.84 10.76 -7.17
CA LEU A 38 4.34 9.67 -6.33
C LEU A 38 3.25 9.15 -5.40
N ILE A 39 2.47 10.04 -4.79
CA ILE A 39 1.31 9.67 -3.97
C ILE A 39 0.32 8.83 -4.77
N SER A 40 0.02 9.20 -6.01
CA SER A 40 -0.88 8.44 -6.89
C SER A 40 -0.33 7.04 -7.18
N GLN A 41 0.97 6.92 -7.45
CA GLN A 41 1.61 5.63 -7.70
C GLN A 41 1.56 4.71 -6.48
N GLU A 42 1.82 5.24 -5.28
CA GLU A 42 1.73 4.46 -4.05
C GLU A 42 0.29 4.01 -3.75
N VAL A 43 -0.72 4.82 -4.08
CA VAL A 43 -2.13 4.42 -3.96
C VAL A 43 -2.45 3.27 -4.92
N GLU A 44 -1.98 3.32 -6.17
CA GLU A 44 -2.18 2.22 -7.13
C GLU A 44 -1.49 0.91 -6.67
N ILE A 45 -0.33 1.00 -6.02
CA ILE A 45 0.36 -0.15 -5.44
C ILE A 45 -0.48 -0.75 -4.31
N LEU A 46 -0.95 0.08 -3.38
CA LEU A 46 -1.83 -0.33 -2.28
C LEU A 46 -3.10 -1.02 -2.79
N GLU A 47 -3.76 -0.45 -3.81
CA GLU A 47 -4.95 -1.05 -4.41
C GLU A 47 -4.67 -2.44 -4.99
N LYS A 48 -3.54 -2.61 -5.69
CA LYS A 48 -3.14 -3.92 -6.23
C LYS A 48 -2.87 -4.93 -5.12
N THR A 49 -2.14 -4.56 -4.07
CA THR A 49 -1.83 -5.45 -2.95
C THR A 49 -3.10 -5.82 -2.16
N ILE A 50 -4.06 -4.90 -2.01
CA ILE A 50 -5.37 -5.18 -1.41
C ILE A 50 -6.16 -6.16 -2.27
N ASN A 51 -6.20 -5.98 -3.59
CA ASN A 51 -6.89 -6.91 -4.48
C ASN A 51 -6.25 -8.30 -4.45
N GLU A 52 -4.93 -8.38 -4.44
CA GLU A 52 -4.21 -9.66 -4.26
C GLU A 52 -4.62 -10.34 -2.95
N LEU A 53 -4.69 -9.60 -1.84
CA LEU A 53 -5.16 -10.13 -0.57
C LEU A 53 -6.60 -10.64 -0.64
N VAL A 54 -7.50 -9.86 -1.23
CA VAL A 54 -8.93 -10.22 -1.36
C VAL A 54 -9.11 -11.46 -2.21
N GLU A 55 -8.46 -11.53 -3.38
CA GLU A 55 -8.49 -12.70 -4.25
C GLU A 55 -7.97 -13.93 -3.51
N GLN A 56 -6.87 -13.79 -2.77
CA GLN A 56 -6.31 -14.86 -1.98
C GLN A 56 -7.22 -15.31 -0.83
N LEU A 57 -7.91 -14.39 -0.16
CA LEU A 57 -8.88 -14.70 0.89
C LEU A 57 -10.13 -15.39 0.34
N LEU A 58 -10.59 -15.04 -0.87
CA LEU A 58 -11.72 -15.70 -1.53
C LEU A 58 -11.42 -17.16 -1.92
N MET A 59 -10.14 -17.49 -2.09
CA MET A 59 -9.67 -18.85 -2.43
C MET A 59 -9.37 -19.70 -1.18
N ILE A 60 -9.69 -19.19 0.01
CA ILE A 60 -9.61 -19.96 1.27
C ILE A 60 -10.95 -20.64 1.50
N ASP A 61 -10.96 -21.95 1.30
CA ASP A 61 -11.99 -22.86 1.84
C ASP A 61 -11.90 -22.96 3.37
#